data_AF-A0AAV6ZF33-F1
#
_entry.id   AF-A0AAV6ZF33-F1
#
_cell.length_a   1.000
_cell.length_b   1.000
_cell.length_c   1.000
_cell.angle_alpha   90.00
_cell.angle_beta   90.00
_cell.angle_gamma   90.00
#
_symmetry.space_group_name_H-M   'P 1'
#
loop_
_entity.id
_entity.type
_entity.pdbx_description
1 polymer ?
#
loop_
_entity_poly.entity_id
_entity_poly.type
_entity_poly.pdbx_seq_one_letter_code
_entity_poly.pdbx_strand_id
1 'polypeptide(L)'
;MSSTDERDAMEGGGSGFQCPEDFECVAKSHKSATSDEDVELWLIKAPADFNPESLNSRRFPLSGYKMQKIKDGGVKKYYHMVASPGTDLSVQPLLQTEDKLVPAAPFQGVITMAEAHGDHTGVHSIPDRPPLSLPQGLKQRYRPFGALVPKKRKTARKSEISESAKKKKTK
;
A
#
# COMPACT_ATOMS: atom_id res chain seq x y z
N MET A 1 -20.37 7.92 -68.95
CA MET A 1 -19.61 9.14 -68.63
C MET A 1 -18.79 8.83 -67.39
N SER A 2 -17.54 8.46 -67.62
CA SER A 2 -16.53 8.20 -66.61
C SER A 2 -16.07 9.53 -66.01
N SER A 3 -15.93 9.61 -64.68
CA SER A 3 -15.16 10.69 -64.05
C SER A 3 -14.15 10.05 -63.13
N THR A 4 -12.91 10.08 -63.59
CA THR A 4 -11.69 9.57 -62.97
C THR A 4 -11.09 10.65 -62.07
N ASP A 5 -10.37 10.20 -61.04
CA ASP A 5 -9.18 10.80 -60.41
C ASP A 5 -9.13 12.29 -60.05
N GLU A 6 -8.82 12.55 -58.78
CA GLU A 6 -7.51 13.11 -58.40
C GLU A 6 -7.31 12.93 -56.89
N ARG A 7 -6.49 11.94 -56.52
CA ARG A 7 -5.88 11.87 -55.17
C ARG A 7 -4.49 12.45 -55.30
N ASP A 8 -4.34 13.71 -54.91
CA ASP A 8 -3.01 14.29 -54.73
C ASP A 8 -2.32 13.62 -53.54
N ALA A 9 -1.42 12.71 -53.87
CA ALA A 9 -0.41 12.20 -52.97
C ALA A 9 0.65 13.29 -52.81
N MET A 10 0.60 14.01 -51.69
CA MET A 10 1.70 14.89 -51.30
C MET A 10 2.75 14.07 -50.55
N GLU A 11 3.77 13.69 -51.31
CA GLU A 11 4.98 13.00 -50.88
C GLU A 11 5.84 13.94 -49.99
N GLY A 12 5.81 13.70 -48.68
CA GLY A 12 6.65 14.37 -47.69
C GLY A 12 7.67 13.38 -47.12
N GLY A 13 8.89 13.43 -47.62
CA GLY A 13 10.00 12.54 -47.30
C GLY A 13 10.47 12.60 -45.84
N GLY A 14 10.23 11.52 -45.12
CA GLY A 14 10.89 11.10 -43.90
C GLY A 14 10.43 9.68 -43.66
N SER A 15 11.34 8.71 -43.55
CA SER A 15 10.95 7.32 -43.29
C SER A 15 10.10 7.28 -42.02
N GLY A 16 8.78 7.10 -42.20
CA GLY A 16 7.83 7.02 -41.09
C GLY A 16 8.20 5.89 -40.15
N PHE A 17 7.65 5.92 -38.94
CA PHE A 17 7.80 4.80 -38.03
C PHE A 17 7.28 3.51 -38.69
N GLN A 18 8.14 2.49 -38.77
CA GLN A 18 7.77 1.16 -39.24
C GLN A 18 7.65 0.24 -38.02
N CYS A 19 6.47 -0.32 -37.83
CA CYS A 19 6.21 -1.32 -36.79
C CYS A 19 7.03 -2.59 -37.09
N PRO A 20 7.77 -3.16 -36.12
CA PRO A 20 8.44 -4.43 -36.33
C PRO A 20 7.44 -5.55 -36.68
N GLU A 21 7.86 -6.55 -37.46
CA GLU A 21 6.98 -7.57 -38.05
C GLU A 21 6.28 -8.47 -37.02
N ASP A 22 6.82 -8.56 -35.81
CA ASP A 22 6.29 -9.31 -34.67
C ASP A 22 5.23 -8.53 -33.86
N PHE A 23 4.92 -7.29 -34.27
CA PHE A 23 3.92 -6.44 -33.61
C PHE A 23 2.74 -6.17 -34.55
N GLU A 24 1.53 -6.41 -34.04
CA GLU A 24 0.28 -6.09 -34.72
C GLU A 24 -0.40 -4.85 -34.11
N CYS A 25 -1.06 -4.06 -34.96
CA CYS A 25 -1.88 -2.95 -34.50
C CYS A 25 -3.14 -3.49 -33.81
N VAL A 26 -3.29 -3.20 -32.51
CA VAL A 26 -4.45 -3.63 -31.73
C VAL A 26 -5.43 -2.47 -31.58
N ALA A 27 -6.55 -2.50 -32.31
CA ALA A 27 -7.69 -1.61 -32.07
C ALA A 27 -8.64 -2.26 -31.06
N LYS A 28 -8.64 -1.81 -29.79
CA LYS A 28 -9.58 -2.34 -28.79
C LYS A 28 -10.80 -1.42 -28.65
N SER A 29 -11.98 -2.01 -28.75
CA SER A 29 -13.26 -1.35 -28.48
C SER A 29 -13.47 -1.12 -26.98
N HIS A 30 -14.03 0.05 -26.66
CA HIS A 30 -14.18 0.64 -25.34
C HIS A 30 -14.92 -0.23 -24.29
N LYS A 31 -14.36 -0.30 -23.08
CA LYS A 31 -15.12 -0.08 -21.85
C LYS A 31 -14.61 1.26 -21.30
N SER A 32 -15.50 2.24 -21.20
CA SER A 32 -15.18 3.63 -20.89
C SER A 32 -14.37 3.76 -19.61
N ALA A 33 -13.19 4.39 -19.70
CA ALA A 33 -12.76 5.18 -18.55
C ALA A 33 -13.56 6.48 -18.61
N THR A 34 -14.17 6.83 -17.50
CA THR A 34 -14.94 8.05 -17.39
C THR A 34 -14.00 9.22 -17.08
N SER A 35 -14.31 10.41 -17.60
CA SER A 35 -13.69 11.66 -17.17
C SER A 35 -14.47 12.33 -16.03
N ASP A 36 -15.37 11.58 -15.40
CA ASP A 36 -16.17 12.02 -14.26
C ASP A 36 -15.27 12.25 -13.03
N GLU A 37 -15.37 13.45 -12.46
CA GLU A 37 -14.60 13.87 -11.30
C GLU A 37 -15.04 13.14 -10.02
N ASP A 38 -16.25 12.57 -10.00
CA ASP A 38 -16.78 11.79 -8.88
C ASP A 38 -16.27 10.33 -8.88
N VAL A 39 -15.46 9.93 -9.86
CA VAL A 39 -14.94 8.57 -9.99
C VAL A 39 -13.44 8.53 -9.74
N GLU A 40 -13.04 7.81 -8.69
CA GLU A 40 -11.63 7.57 -8.40
C GLU A 40 -11.04 6.49 -9.32
N LEU A 41 -9.88 6.78 -9.89
CA LEU A 41 -9.13 5.81 -10.69
C LEU A 41 -8.05 5.13 -9.86
N TRP A 42 -8.07 3.79 -9.82
CA TRP A 42 -7.12 2.99 -9.05
C TRP A 42 -6.39 1.98 -9.92
N LEU A 43 -5.08 1.85 -9.73
CA LEU A 43 -4.27 0.83 -10.38
C LEU A 43 -4.25 -0.46 -9.53
N ILE A 44 -4.51 -1.61 -10.14
CA ILE A 44 -4.42 -2.91 -9.45
C ILE A 44 -3.24 -3.69 -10.03
N LYS A 45 -2.28 -4.05 -9.17
CA LYS A 45 -1.16 -4.93 -9.49
C LYS A 45 -1.46 -6.31 -8.91
N ALA A 46 -1.68 -7.30 -9.76
CA ALA A 46 -2.01 -8.66 -9.36
C ALA A 46 -1.09 -9.68 -10.06
N PRO A 47 -1.01 -10.93 -9.56
CA PRO A 47 -0.34 -12.02 -10.27
C PRO A 47 -0.88 -12.21 -11.70
N ALA A 48 -0.04 -12.71 -12.60
CA ALA A 48 -0.40 -12.86 -14.01
C ALA A 48 -1.53 -13.89 -14.24
N ASP A 49 -1.69 -14.86 -13.33
CA ASP A 49 -2.72 -15.89 -13.34
C ASP A 49 -4.00 -15.47 -12.58
N PHE A 50 -4.04 -14.27 -12.01
CA PHE A 50 -5.17 -13.79 -11.23
C PHE A 50 -6.40 -13.52 -12.11
N ASN A 51 -7.56 -14.07 -11.76
CA ASN A 51 -8.82 -13.73 -12.43
C ASN A 51 -9.41 -12.41 -11.90
N PRO A 52 -9.49 -11.33 -12.70
CA PRO A 52 -10.03 -10.04 -12.26
C PRO A 52 -11.49 -10.11 -11.78
N GLU A 53 -12.30 -10.98 -12.38
CA GLU A 53 -13.71 -11.17 -12.01
C GLU A 53 -13.88 -11.69 -10.58
N SER A 54 -12.81 -12.26 -9.99
CA SER A 54 -12.81 -12.71 -8.60
C SER A 54 -12.92 -11.57 -7.58
N LEU A 55 -12.70 -10.31 -8.01
CA LEU A 55 -12.89 -9.10 -7.20
C LEU A 55 -14.33 -8.60 -7.17
N ASN A 56 -15.21 -9.13 -8.02
CA ASN A 56 -16.61 -8.67 -8.07
C ASN A 56 -17.29 -8.79 -6.70
N SER A 57 -18.02 -7.74 -6.33
CA SER A 57 -18.72 -7.62 -5.04
C SER A 57 -17.82 -7.70 -3.80
N ARG A 58 -16.49 -7.49 -3.93
CA ARG A 58 -15.57 -7.41 -2.79
C ARG A 58 -15.27 -5.97 -2.41
N ARG A 59 -15.06 -5.77 -1.11
CA ARG A 59 -14.54 -4.52 -0.54
C ARG A 59 -13.12 -4.71 -0.06
N PHE A 60 -12.25 -3.83 -0.50
CA PHE A 60 -10.86 -3.73 -0.09
C PHE A 60 -10.61 -2.34 0.50
N PRO A 61 -9.73 -2.21 1.50
CA PRO A 61 -9.36 -0.92 2.04
C PRO A 61 -8.52 -0.18 0.99
N LEU A 62 -8.79 1.10 0.81
CA LEU A 62 -8.01 1.99 -0.06
C LEU A 62 -6.76 2.54 0.63
N SER A 63 -6.50 2.12 1.88
CA SER A 63 -5.28 2.44 2.61
C SER A 63 -4.85 1.28 3.51
N GLY A 64 -3.54 1.11 3.64
CA GLY A 64 -2.96 0.13 4.55
C GLY A 64 -2.98 -1.29 4.00
N TYR A 65 -3.02 -2.27 4.90
CA TYR A 65 -2.83 -3.69 4.59
C TYR A 65 -4.04 -4.53 5.01
N LYS A 66 -4.41 -5.50 4.17
CA LYS A 66 -5.43 -6.50 4.48
C LYS A 66 -5.13 -7.82 3.81
N MET A 67 -5.25 -8.91 4.57
CA MET A 67 -5.27 -10.25 4.00
C MET A 67 -6.71 -10.62 3.61
N GLN A 68 -6.90 -11.10 2.38
CA GLN A 68 -8.22 -11.44 1.86
C GLN A 68 -8.24 -12.82 1.21
N LYS A 69 -9.23 -13.63 1.60
CA LYS A 69 -9.50 -14.93 1.00
C LYS A 69 -10.33 -14.75 -0.26
N ILE A 70 -9.78 -15.08 -1.42
CA ILE A 70 -10.42 -14.92 -2.73
C ILE A 70 -10.62 -16.30 -3.38
N LYS A 71 -11.78 -16.50 -4.02
CA LYS A 71 -12.04 -17.68 -4.85
C LYS A 71 -11.65 -17.31 -6.27
N ASP A 72 -10.51 -17.81 -6.71
CA ASP A 72 -9.85 -17.48 -7.97
C ASP A 72 -9.68 -18.76 -8.78
N GLY A 73 -10.17 -18.77 -10.03
CA GLY A 73 -10.18 -19.99 -10.86
C GLY A 73 -10.89 -21.21 -10.22
N GLY A 74 -11.81 -21.00 -9.27
CA GLY A 74 -12.46 -22.08 -8.52
C GLY A 74 -11.72 -22.51 -7.25
N VAL A 75 -10.45 -22.13 -7.09
CA VAL A 75 -9.60 -22.44 -5.94
C VAL A 75 -9.66 -21.30 -4.91
N LYS A 76 -9.62 -21.64 -3.62
CA LYS A 76 -9.58 -20.65 -2.54
C LYS A 76 -8.12 -20.28 -2.25
N LYS A 77 -7.72 -19.07 -2.63
CA LYS A 77 -6.40 -18.50 -2.37
C LYS A 77 -6.48 -17.38 -1.33
N TYR A 78 -5.37 -17.07 -0.68
CA TYR A 78 -5.24 -15.91 0.20
C TYR A 78 -4.32 -14.90 -0.47
N TYR A 79 -4.70 -13.63 -0.42
CA TYR A 79 -3.92 -12.54 -0.98
C TYR A 79 -3.60 -11.51 0.10
N HIS A 80 -2.34 -11.14 0.19
CA HIS A 80 -1.89 -9.93 0.87
C HIS A 80 -2.19 -8.74 -0.04
N MET A 81 -3.05 -7.83 0.42
CA MET A 81 -3.40 -6.62 -0.32
C MET A 81 -2.86 -5.41 0.43
N VAL A 82 -2.13 -4.57 -0.29
CA VAL A 82 -1.60 -3.30 0.22
C VAL A 82 -2.09 -2.19 -0.70
N ALA A 83 -2.75 -1.19 -0.12
CA ALA A 83 -3.18 0.00 -0.83
C ALA A 83 -2.33 1.21 -0.41
N SER A 84 -1.82 1.93 -1.39
CA SER A 84 -1.02 3.14 -1.18
C SER A 84 -1.51 4.29 -2.06
N PRO A 85 -1.39 5.55 -1.60
CA PRO A 85 -1.71 6.72 -2.41
C PRO A 85 -0.92 6.79 -3.72
N GLY A 86 -1.49 7.47 -4.71
CA GLY A 86 -0.95 7.55 -6.07
C GLY A 86 0.08 8.65 -6.29
N THR A 87 0.47 9.39 -5.26
CA THR A 87 1.36 10.56 -5.36
C THR A 87 2.73 10.25 -5.98
N ASP A 88 3.19 9.01 -5.85
CA ASP A 88 4.53 8.58 -6.25
C ASP A 88 4.50 7.64 -7.46
N LEU A 89 3.36 7.53 -8.15
CA LEU A 89 3.21 6.67 -9.32
C LEU A 89 3.81 7.34 -10.56
N SER A 90 4.87 6.75 -11.11
CA SER A 90 5.49 7.19 -12.37
C SER A 90 4.74 6.69 -13.62
N VAL A 91 3.42 6.50 -13.54
CA VAL A 91 2.60 5.94 -14.61
C VAL A 91 1.42 6.84 -14.94
N GLN A 92 1.18 7.04 -16.24
CA GLN A 92 0.08 7.86 -16.75
C GLN A 92 -0.92 6.96 -17.49
N PRO A 93 -2.20 6.91 -17.07
CA PRO A 93 -3.23 6.20 -17.81
C PRO A 93 -3.48 6.88 -19.16
N LEU A 94 -3.72 6.08 -20.20
CA LEU A 94 -4.06 6.54 -21.54
C LEU A 94 -5.45 6.03 -21.93
N LEU A 95 -6.26 6.90 -22.51
CA LEU A 95 -7.57 6.58 -23.05
C LEU A 95 -7.53 6.61 -24.57
N GLN A 96 -8.21 5.66 -25.18
CA GLN A 96 -8.43 5.69 -26.61
C GLN A 96 -9.61 6.61 -26.93
N THR A 97 -9.34 7.62 -27.75
CA THR A 97 -10.33 8.52 -28.34
C THR A 97 -10.18 8.44 -29.85
N GLU A 98 -11.19 7.89 -30.52
CA GLU A 98 -11.15 7.63 -31.97
C GLU A 98 -9.89 6.84 -32.35
N ASP A 99 -8.95 7.49 -33.06
CA ASP A 99 -7.71 6.90 -33.57
C ASP A 99 -6.46 7.30 -32.76
N LYS A 100 -6.63 7.91 -31.57
CA LYS A 100 -5.52 8.42 -30.76
C LYS A 100 -5.61 8.00 -29.30
N LEU A 101 -4.45 7.91 -28.65
CA LEU A 101 -4.34 7.77 -27.21
C LEU A 101 -4.14 9.15 -26.58
N VAL A 102 -5.00 9.51 -25.63
CA VAL A 102 -4.91 10.76 -24.87
C VAL A 102 -4.67 10.46 -23.39
N PRO A 103 -3.93 11.31 -22.66
CA PRO A 103 -3.77 11.12 -21.21
C PRO A 103 -5.10 11.19 -20.46
N ALA A 104 -5.30 10.31 -19.49
CA ALA A 104 -6.44 10.30 -18.59
C ALA A 104 -6.15 11.04 -17.27
N ALA A 105 -7.16 11.12 -16.40
CA ALA A 105 -6.98 11.52 -15.00
C ALA A 105 -5.96 10.59 -14.30
N PRO A 106 -5.08 11.10 -13.43
CA PRO A 106 -4.08 10.30 -12.74
C PRO A 106 -4.73 9.30 -11.78
N PHE A 107 -4.00 8.24 -11.43
CA PHE A 107 -4.45 7.30 -10.42
C PHE A 107 -4.48 7.94 -9.03
N GLN A 108 -5.58 7.80 -8.29
CA GLN A 108 -5.69 8.15 -6.87
C GLN A 108 -4.80 7.27 -6.00
N GLY A 109 -4.56 6.03 -6.42
CA GLY A 109 -3.73 5.09 -5.71
C GLY A 109 -3.49 3.78 -6.44
N VAL A 110 -2.70 2.92 -5.79
CA VAL A 110 -2.38 1.59 -6.28
C VAL A 110 -2.71 0.55 -5.20
N ILE A 111 -3.29 -0.56 -5.64
CA ILE A 111 -3.54 -1.75 -4.84
C ILE A 111 -2.60 -2.83 -5.36
N THR A 112 -1.69 -3.30 -4.50
CA THR A 112 -0.79 -4.41 -4.82
C THR A 112 -1.27 -5.68 -4.13
N MET A 113 -1.45 -6.74 -4.91
CA MET A 113 -1.88 -8.05 -4.47
C MET A 113 -0.71 -9.04 -4.59
N ALA A 114 -0.40 -9.75 -3.52
CA ALA A 114 0.56 -10.83 -3.52
C ALA A 114 -0.09 -12.10 -2.98
N GLU A 115 0.07 -13.23 -3.67
CA GLU A 115 -0.44 -14.52 -3.20
C GLU A 115 0.30 -14.93 -1.92
N ALA A 116 -0.48 -15.17 -0.87
CA ALA A 116 0.00 -15.66 0.40
C ALA A 116 0.12 -17.19 0.32
N HIS A 117 1.30 -17.71 0.67
CA HIS A 117 1.59 -19.14 0.67
C HIS A 117 1.73 -19.65 2.10
N GLY A 118 1.10 -20.80 2.41
CA GLY A 118 1.17 -21.46 3.72
C GLY A 118 -0.15 -21.51 4.49
N ASP A 119 -0.18 -22.28 5.58
CA ASP A 119 -1.36 -22.38 6.45
C ASP A 119 -1.55 -21.08 7.24
N HIS A 120 -2.57 -20.30 6.88
CA HIS A 120 -2.94 -19.07 7.61
C HIS A 120 -3.75 -19.33 8.89
N THR A 121 -3.81 -20.58 9.34
CA THR A 121 -4.38 -20.95 10.63
C THR A 121 -3.43 -20.54 11.74
N GLY A 122 -3.44 -19.26 12.09
CA GLY A 122 -2.75 -18.74 13.27
C GLY A 122 -1.77 -17.63 12.95
N VAL A 123 -2.26 -16.40 12.84
CA VAL A 123 -1.44 -15.28 13.29
C VAL A 123 -1.34 -15.45 14.80
N HIS A 124 -0.28 -16.11 15.26
CA HIS A 124 0.00 -16.16 16.69
C HIS A 124 0.38 -14.73 17.09
N SER A 125 -0.42 -14.10 17.96
CA SER A 125 0.02 -12.88 18.63
C SER A 125 1.38 -13.16 19.24
N ILE A 126 2.41 -12.49 18.73
CA ILE A 126 3.69 -12.46 19.41
C ILE A 126 3.41 -11.66 20.68
N PRO A 127 3.47 -12.26 21.88
CA PRO A 127 3.24 -11.52 23.11
C PRO A 127 4.22 -10.35 23.15
N ASP A 128 3.75 -9.21 23.64
CA ASP A 128 4.59 -8.03 23.79
C ASP A 128 5.88 -8.42 24.49
N ARG A 129 7.01 -8.19 23.80
CA ARG A 129 8.32 -8.44 24.39
C ARG A 129 8.41 -7.57 25.64
N PRO A 130 8.70 -8.13 26.82
CA PRO A 130 8.88 -7.31 28.00
C PRO A 130 9.99 -6.29 27.72
N PRO A 131 9.88 -5.06 28.25
CA PRO A 131 10.92 -4.04 28.08
C PRO A 131 12.30 -4.64 28.39
N LEU A 132 13.28 -4.32 27.56
CA LEU A 132 14.65 -4.79 27.77
C LEU A 132 15.10 -4.40 29.18
N SER A 133 15.43 -5.39 30.00
CA SER A 133 15.93 -5.14 31.34
C SER A 133 17.33 -4.55 31.27
N LEU A 134 17.60 -3.56 32.12
CA LEU A 134 18.96 -3.05 32.26
C LEU A 134 19.85 -4.19 32.78
N PRO A 135 21.01 -4.45 32.15
CA PRO A 135 21.89 -5.52 32.58
C PRO A 135 22.36 -5.27 34.01
N GLN A 136 22.36 -6.32 34.83
CA GLN A 136 22.94 -6.25 36.17
C GLN A 136 24.41 -5.79 36.07
N GLY A 137 24.78 -4.80 36.87
CA GLY A 137 26.13 -4.22 36.83
C GLY A 137 26.33 -3.08 35.82
N LEU A 138 25.25 -2.57 35.19
CA LEU A 138 25.32 -1.30 34.46
C LEU A 138 25.79 -0.19 35.41
N LYS A 139 26.95 0.41 35.10
CA LYS A 139 27.57 1.47 35.87
C LYS A 139 28.11 2.54 34.94
N GLN A 140 28.10 3.80 35.40
CA GLN A 140 28.73 4.91 34.69
C GLN A 140 30.23 4.62 34.55
N ARG A 141 30.71 4.44 33.30
CA ARG A 141 32.13 4.18 32.99
C ARG A 141 32.86 5.43 32.53
N TYR A 142 32.14 6.41 32.02
CA TYR A 142 32.70 7.69 31.63
C TYR A 142 32.73 8.66 32.80
N ARG A 143 33.91 9.24 33.07
CA ARG A 143 34.13 10.28 34.06
C ARG A 143 34.94 11.39 33.39
N PRO A 144 34.35 12.56 33.13
CA PRO A 144 35.11 13.68 32.60
C PRO A 144 36.12 14.17 33.65
N PHE A 145 37.18 14.83 33.19
CA PHE A 145 38.18 15.43 34.07
C PHE A 145 37.52 16.42 35.05
N GLY A 146 37.90 16.37 36.32
CA GLY A 146 37.35 17.22 37.37
C GLY A 146 36.01 16.76 37.99
N ALA A 147 35.32 15.75 37.45
CA ALA A 147 34.08 15.27 38.04
C ALA A 147 34.32 14.46 39.33
N LEU A 148 33.56 14.73 40.39
CA LEU A 148 33.55 13.95 41.63
C LEU A 148 32.51 12.81 41.55
N VAL A 149 32.77 11.70 42.26
CA VAL A 149 31.78 10.61 42.37
C VAL A 149 30.59 11.13 43.19
N PRO A 150 29.33 10.99 42.71
CA PRO A 150 28.15 11.38 43.48
C PRO A 150 28.15 10.67 44.84
N LYS A 151 28.28 11.43 45.94
CA LYS A 151 28.14 10.89 47.29
C LYS A 151 26.68 10.47 47.47
N LYS A 152 26.41 9.18 47.69
CA LYS A 152 25.06 8.68 48.00
C LYS A 152 24.52 9.44 49.21
N ARG A 153 23.50 10.29 49.02
CA ARG A 153 22.75 10.88 50.14
C ARG A 153 22.03 9.73 50.86
N LYS A 154 22.26 9.58 52.16
CA LYS A 154 21.45 8.69 53.00
C LYS A 154 20.02 9.23 52.95
N THR A 155 19.11 8.48 52.35
CA THR A 155 17.69 8.79 52.38
C THR A 155 17.22 8.79 53.83
N ALA A 156 16.62 9.90 54.26
CA ALA A 156 15.93 9.97 55.53
C ALA A 156 14.76 8.97 55.53
N ARG A 157 14.46 8.46 56.72
CA ARG A 157 13.59 7.32 57.02
C ARG A 157 12.19 7.46 56.40
N LYS A 158 11.63 6.30 56.01
CA LYS A 158 10.22 6.06 55.69
C LYS A 158 9.31 6.68 56.76
N SER A 159 8.36 7.52 56.34
CA SER A 159 7.11 7.71 57.08
C SER A 159 6.10 6.69 56.54
N GLU A 160 5.85 5.65 57.33
CA GLU A 160 4.73 4.74 57.13
C GLU A 160 3.44 5.51 57.42
N ILE A 161 2.61 5.71 56.40
CA ILE A 161 1.21 6.13 56.59
C ILE A 161 0.42 4.85 56.85
N SER A 162 0.17 4.57 58.12
CA SER A 162 -0.83 3.58 58.53
C SER A 162 -2.19 4.27 58.60
N GLU A 163 -3.05 4.01 57.61
CA GLU A 163 -4.49 4.26 57.75
C GLU A 163 -5.05 3.27 58.78
N SER A 164 -5.41 3.76 59.96
CA SER A 164 -6.25 3.03 60.91
C SER A 164 -7.61 3.70 61.03
N ALA A 165 -8.58 3.19 60.26
CA ALA A 165 -9.99 3.47 60.48
C ALA A 165 -10.48 2.76 61.74
N LYS A 166 -10.99 3.51 62.75
CA LYS A 166 -12.08 3.04 63.61
C LYS A 166 -12.74 4.14 64.46
N LYS A 167 -14.03 4.36 64.13
CA LYS A 167 -15.20 4.56 65.00
C LYS A 167 -15.11 5.60 66.14
N LYS A 168 -15.73 6.77 65.88
CA LYS A 168 -16.34 7.62 66.93
C LYS A 168 -17.54 6.88 67.55
N LYS A 169 -17.51 6.67 68.86
CA LYS A 169 -18.70 6.63 69.73
C LYS A 169 -18.92 8.04 70.23
N THR A 170 -20.10 8.61 70.01
CA THR A 170 -20.53 9.84 70.66
C THR A 170 -21.37 9.47 71.87
N LYS A 171 -21.15 10.23 72.94
CA LYS A 171 -21.90 10.24 74.20
C LYS A 171 -23.28 10.86 74.00
#